data_AF-A0A9W9CLD4-F1
#
_entry.id   AF-A0A9W9CLD4-F1
#
_cell.length_a   1.000
_cell.length_b   1.000
_cell.length_c   1.000
_cell.angle_alpha   90.00
_cell.angle_beta   90.00
_cell.angle_gamma   90.00
#
_symmetry.space_group_name_H-M   'P 1'
#
loop_
_entity.id
_entity.type
_entity.pdbx_description
1 polymer ?
#
loop_
_entity_poly.entity_id
_entity_poly.type
_entity_poly.pdbx_seq_one_letter_code
_entity_poly.pdbx_strand_id
1 'polypeptide(L)'
;MIDYSDTTHPNDYGYSMMAAIWWEAFQAVAEAGFLIDPIDTGLGADDASTTCMPSASGFGSVITTMGNNFGYNDGAYAHESELTMTNWVLYNQAFNHSMLDYNQFHFAEITKWGDQNDLHDELILIMDPADREFANANGDHIFSYFNYLPNNGDPYYYMDDATISWQDVDIVGQGTPECLSRGVRFGDINGDGLDDFICLNENGDEFVSINNGGSPPTFTYHGQIYKDRFAQADVRLADVDGDGRLDYCGLDSDGSMYWYVCNSE
;
A
#
# COMPACT_ATOMS: atom_id res chain seq x y z
N MET A 1 -30.56 25.99 -30.73
CA MET A 1 -32.02 25.74 -30.66
C MET A 1 -32.25 25.13 -29.29
N ILE A 2 -33.06 25.78 -28.45
CA ILE A 2 -33.01 25.59 -26.98
C ILE A 2 -33.85 24.37 -26.59
N ASP A 3 -33.24 23.49 -25.81
CA ASP A 3 -33.78 22.23 -25.32
C ASP A 3 -34.39 22.45 -23.92
N TYR A 4 -35.72 22.41 -23.84
CA TYR A 4 -36.49 22.60 -22.60
C TYR A 4 -37.30 21.33 -22.32
N SER A 5 -36.84 20.49 -21.39
CA SER A 5 -37.73 19.69 -20.52
C SER A 5 -37.12 19.13 -19.23
N ASP A 6 -35.86 19.41 -18.89
CA ASP A 6 -35.33 19.38 -17.52
C ASP A 6 -34.10 20.28 -17.48
N THR A 7 -34.07 21.27 -16.60
CA THR A 7 -32.93 22.20 -16.45
C THR A 7 -31.74 21.60 -15.70
N THR A 8 -31.83 20.31 -15.33
CA THR A 8 -30.91 19.68 -14.39
C THR A 8 -30.24 18.43 -14.93
N HIS A 9 -30.82 17.75 -15.93
CA HIS A 9 -30.24 16.56 -16.54
C HIS A 9 -30.20 16.66 -18.07
N PRO A 10 -29.11 16.24 -18.72
CA PRO A 10 -29.07 16.11 -20.18
C PRO A 10 -30.11 15.08 -20.62
N ASN A 11 -30.86 15.37 -21.69
CA ASN A 11 -31.61 14.34 -22.40
C ASN A 11 -30.73 13.67 -23.46
N ASP A 12 -31.23 12.65 -24.15
CA ASP A 12 -30.49 11.93 -25.21
C ASP A 12 -29.85 12.86 -26.24
N TYR A 13 -30.51 13.98 -26.55
CA TYR A 13 -29.95 15.01 -27.44
C TYR A 13 -28.78 15.76 -26.79
N GLY A 14 -28.91 16.19 -25.53
CA GLY A 14 -27.82 16.76 -24.73
C GLY A 14 -26.63 15.81 -24.55
N TYR A 15 -26.88 14.52 -24.33
CA TYR A 15 -25.82 13.50 -24.27
C TYR A 15 -25.08 13.37 -25.59
N SER A 16 -25.78 13.36 -26.73
CA SER A 16 -25.13 13.32 -28.06
C SER A 16 -24.23 14.52 -28.32
N MET A 17 -24.62 15.71 -27.82
CA MET A 17 -23.80 16.92 -27.94
C MET A 17 -22.55 16.86 -27.05
N MET A 18 -22.67 16.33 -25.83
CA MET A 18 -21.52 16.09 -24.96
C MET A 18 -20.58 15.00 -25.50
N ALA A 19 -21.14 13.90 -26.00
CA ALA A 19 -20.37 12.81 -26.59
C ALA A 19 -19.61 13.25 -27.86
N ALA A 20 -20.16 14.19 -28.64
CA ALA A 20 -19.47 14.75 -29.80
C ALA A 20 -18.15 15.45 -29.43
N ILE A 21 -18.10 16.13 -28.28
CA ILE A 21 -16.87 16.80 -27.80
C ILE A 21 -15.80 15.76 -27.45
N TRP A 22 -16.18 14.69 -26.75
CA TRP A 22 -15.27 13.59 -26.42
C TRP A 22 -14.81 12.85 -27.66
N TRP A 23 -15.70 12.63 -28.62
CA TRP A 23 -15.37 12.00 -29.91
C TRP A 23 -14.36 12.83 -30.70
N GLU A 24 -14.54 14.15 -30.80
CA GLU A 24 -13.57 15.03 -31.45
C GLU A 24 -12.21 15.01 -30.74
N ALA A 25 -12.20 14.98 -29.41
CA ALA A 25 -10.96 14.86 -28.63
C ALA A 25 -10.23 13.53 -28.92
N PHE A 26 -10.94 12.40 -28.94
CA PHE A 26 -10.34 11.11 -29.26
C PHE A 26 -9.78 11.07 -30.69
N GLN A 27 -10.47 11.69 -31.65
CA GLN A 27 -9.98 11.79 -33.02
C GLN A 27 -8.71 12.64 -33.11
N ALA A 28 -8.63 13.75 -32.38
CA ALA A 28 -7.43 14.58 -32.33
C ALA A 28 -6.23 13.85 -31.70
N VAL A 29 -6.47 13.08 -30.63
CA VAL A 29 -5.45 12.25 -29.95
C VAL A 29 -4.99 11.10 -30.85
N ALA A 30 -5.91 10.50 -31.62
CA ALA A 30 -5.61 9.48 -32.62
C ALA A 30 -4.75 10.04 -33.77
N GLU A 31 -5.11 11.19 -34.32
CA GLU A 31 -4.35 11.87 -35.38
C GLU A 31 -2.96 12.32 -34.91
N ALA A 32 -2.83 12.70 -33.64
CA ALA A 32 -1.55 13.03 -33.02
C ALA A 32 -0.69 11.80 -32.69
N GLY A 33 -1.19 10.59 -32.91
CA GLY A 33 -0.45 9.34 -32.71
C GLY A 33 -0.23 8.96 -31.24
N PHE A 34 -1.03 9.52 -30.33
CA PHE A 34 -0.97 9.20 -28.90
C PHE A 34 -1.71 7.91 -28.54
N LEU A 35 -2.53 7.38 -29.45
CA LEU A 35 -3.16 6.07 -29.28
C LEU A 35 -2.23 4.99 -29.81
N ILE A 36 -1.82 4.10 -28.91
CA ILE A 36 -1.14 2.86 -29.24
C ILE A 36 -2.18 1.72 -29.23
N ASP A 37 -2.03 0.77 -30.14
CA ASP A 37 -2.82 -0.47 -30.06
C ASP A 37 -2.57 -1.14 -28.69
N PRO A 38 -3.57 -1.81 -28.12
CA PRO A 38 -3.37 -2.62 -26.93
C PRO A 38 -2.22 -3.59 -27.12
N ILE A 39 -1.42 -3.80 -26.07
CA ILE A 39 -0.35 -4.78 -26.08
C ILE A 39 -0.95 -6.14 -26.38
N ASP A 40 -0.50 -6.79 -27.45
CA ASP A 40 -0.83 -8.18 -27.73
C ASP A 40 -0.20 -9.03 -26.64
N THR A 41 -1.04 -9.47 -25.70
CA THR A 41 -0.62 -10.27 -24.54
C THR A 41 -0.27 -11.70 -24.94
N GLY A 42 -0.41 -12.09 -26.22
CA GLY A 42 -0.23 -13.47 -26.68
C GLY A 42 -1.31 -14.43 -26.18
N LEU A 43 -2.28 -13.91 -25.41
CA LEU A 43 -3.51 -14.61 -25.07
C LEU A 43 -4.46 -14.41 -26.25
N GLY A 44 -4.92 -15.50 -26.84
CA GLY A 44 -5.90 -15.42 -27.93
C GLY A 44 -7.08 -14.54 -27.51
N ALA A 45 -7.65 -13.80 -28.47
CA ALA A 45 -8.86 -12.99 -28.26
C ALA A 45 -9.81 -13.72 -27.29
N ASP A 46 -10.25 -13.00 -26.25
CA ASP A 46 -11.09 -13.48 -25.14
C ASP A 46 -11.80 -14.77 -25.51
N ASP A 47 -11.39 -15.86 -24.83
CA ASP A 47 -11.94 -17.18 -25.03
C ASP A 47 -13.45 -17.07 -25.26
N ALA A 48 -13.92 -17.61 -26.39
CA ALA A 48 -15.34 -17.67 -26.73
C ALA A 48 -16.19 -18.38 -25.66
N SER A 49 -15.57 -18.92 -24.60
CA SER A 49 -16.20 -19.28 -23.33
C SER A 49 -16.43 -18.04 -22.43
N THR A 50 -17.49 -17.29 -22.73
CA THR A 50 -18.11 -16.32 -21.80
C THR A 50 -18.81 -17.06 -20.64
N THR A 51 -18.05 -17.82 -19.84
CA THR A 51 -18.58 -18.60 -18.72
C THR A 51 -18.54 -17.87 -17.39
N CYS A 52 -18.05 -16.63 -17.35
CA CYS A 52 -18.24 -15.72 -16.22
C CYS A 52 -19.69 -15.22 -16.17
N MET A 53 -20.65 -16.12 -15.94
CA MET A 53 -22.02 -15.72 -15.65
C MET A 53 -22.08 -15.14 -14.23
N PRO A 54 -22.76 -14.00 -14.04
CA PRO A 54 -22.93 -13.39 -12.72
C PRO A 54 -23.63 -14.36 -11.76
N SER A 55 -22.99 -14.67 -10.62
CA SER A 55 -23.58 -15.53 -9.59
C SER A 55 -24.14 -14.67 -8.45
N ALA A 56 -25.41 -14.89 -8.10
CA ALA A 56 -26.18 -14.03 -7.20
C ALA A 56 -25.83 -14.17 -5.70
N SER A 57 -24.61 -14.60 -5.35
CA SER A 57 -24.28 -15.03 -3.98
C SER A 57 -23.08 -14.32 -3.34
N GLY A 58 -22.52 -13.29 -3.98
CA GLY A 58 -21.46 -12.46 -3.38
C GLY A 58 -22.04 -11.25 -2.63
N PHE A 59 -21.52 -10.97 -1.43
CA PHE A 59 -21.87 -9.76 -0.68
C PHE A 59 -21.38 -8.50 -1.43
N GLY A 60 -22.25 -7.91 -2.25
CA GLY A 60 -22.04 -6.62 -2.91
C GLY A 60 -23.15 -5.64 -2.56
N SER A 61 -22.79 -4.54 -1.90
CA SER A 61 -23.52 -3.27 -1.93
C SER A 61 -22.81 -2.41 -2.98
N VAL A 62 -23.42 -1.83 -4.01
CA VAL A 62 -24.62 -0.97 -4.11
C VAL A 62 -25.30 -1.23 -5.46
N ILE A 63 -26.64 -1.27 -5.49
CA ILE A 63 -27.42 -1.18 -6.73
C ILE A 63 -27.27 0.25 -7.27
N THR A 64 -26.39 0.48 -8.26
CA THR A 64 -26.48 1.70 -9.05
C THR A 64 -27.75 1.58 -9.90
N THR A 65 -28.73 2.42 -9.58
CA THR A 65 -30.00 2.42 -10.28
C THR A 65 -29.76 3.00 -11.68
N MET A 66 -29.66 2.16 -12.70
CA MET A 66 -29.69 2.61 -14.09
C MET A 66 -31.09 2.37 -14.66
N GLY A 67 -31.79 3.47 -14.94
CA GLY A 67 -33.01 3.47 -15.73
C GLY A 67 -32.68 3.13 -17.19
N ASN A 68 -33.48 2.22 -17.72
CA ASN A 68 -33.65 1.78 -19.12
C ASN A 68 -32.76 2.44 -20.20
N ASN A 69 -31.94 1.60 -20.84
CA ASN A 69 -31.25 1.75 -22.14
C ASN A 69 -29.79 2.22 -22.23
N PHE A 70 -29.04 2.37 -21.13
CA PHE A 70 -27.61 2.73 -21.18
C PHE A 70 -26.64 1.65 -20.70
N GLY A 71 -26.83 0.42 -21.19
CA GLY A 71 -25.93 -0.71 -20.93
C GLY A 71 -26.72 -2.00 -20.69
N TYR A 72 -26.23 -3.13 -21.19
CA TYR A 72 -26.70 -4.42 -20.70
C TYR A 72 -26.15 -4.58 -19.29
N ASN A 73 -27.05 -4.65 -18.30
CA ASN A 73 -26.69 -5.10 -16.97
C ASN A 73 -26.27 -6.57 -17.09
N ASP A 74 -24.96 -6.84 -17.04
CA ASP A 74 -24.38 -8.18 -17.07
C ASP A 74 -24.24 -8.78 -15.66
N GLY A 75 -24.97 -8.21 -14.69
CA GLY A 75 -25.09 -8.70 -13.32
C GLY A 75 -23.99 -8.20 -12.39
N ALA A 76 -24.05 -8.65 -11.14
CA ALA A 76 -22.97 -8.41 -10.20
C ALA A 76 -21.77 -9.27 -10.59
N TYR A 77 -20.63 -8.64 -10.88
CA TYR A 77 -19.37 -9.34 -11.07
C TYR A 77 -18.97 -10.00 -9.76
N ALA A 78 -18.94 -11.33 -9.76
CA ALA A 78 -18.27 -12.10 -8.73
C ALA A 78 -16.84 -12.35 -9.23
N HIS A 79 -15.85 -11.80 -8.54
CA HIS A 79 -14.50 -12.32 -8.64
C HIS A 79 -14.45 -13.59 -7.79
N GLU A 80 -14.19 -14.75 -8.41
CA GLU A 80 -13.70 -15.89 -7.65
C GLU A 80 -12.25 -15.59 -7.30
N SER A 81 -12.03 -15.01 -6.11
CA SER A 81 -10.71 -14.99 -5.52
C SER A 81 -10.41 -16.41 -5.05
N GLU A 82 -9.46 -17.07 -5.68
CA GLU A 82 -8.81 -18.19 -5.00
C GLU A 82 -8.02 -17.59 -3.83
N LEU A 83 -8.31 -18.04 -2.61
CA LEU A 83 -7.45 -17.75 -1.46
C LEU A 83 -6.11 -18.44 -1.73
N THR A 84 -5.22 -17.77 -2.45
CA THR A 84 -3.81 -18.18 -2.56
C THR A 84 -3.08 -17.96 -1.24
N MET A 85 -3.62 -17.11 -0.37
CA MET A 85 -3.21 -17.01 1.02
C MET A 85 -4.13 -17.87 1.89
N THR A 86 -3.56 -18.97 2.39
CA THR A 86 -4.10 -19.69 3.54
C THR A 86 -4.39 -18.68 4.66
N ASN A 87 -5.53 -18.80 5.32
CA ASN A 87 -5.82 -18.06 6.54
C ASN A 87 -4.79 -18.43 7.62
N TRP A 88 -3.70 -17.66 7.72
CA TRP A 88 -2.65 -17.85 8.72
C TRP A 88 -3.05 -17.10 9.98
N VAL A 89 -3.73 -17.81 10.88
CA VAL A 89 -3.61 -17.48 12.31
C VAL A 89 -2.17 -17.85 12.67
N LEU A 90 -1.36 -16.89 13.09
CA LEU A 90 -0.04 -17.13 13.68
C LEU A 90 -0.22 -18.01 14.94
N TYR A 91 -0.39 -19.31 14.74
CA TYR A 91 -0.49 -20.31 15.81
C TYR A 91 0.92 -20.73 16.23
N ASN A 92 1.81 -19.77 16.44
CA ASN A 92 3.00 -20.05 17.22
C ASN A 92 2.58 -19.94 18.69
N GLN A 93 2.89 -20.95 19.50
CA GLN A 93 2.58 -20.99 20.93
C GLN A 93 3.22 -19.84 21.73
N ALA A 94 4.05 -19.01 21.06
CA ALA A 94 4.64 -17.78 21.55
C ALA A 94 3.76 -16.52 21.38
N PHE A 95 2.78 -16.50 20.48
CA PHE A 95 1.91 -15.33 20.25
C PHE A 95 0.55 -15.55 20.92
N ASN A 96 0.42 -15.17 22.19
CA ASN A 96 -0.91 -15.05 22.78
C ASN A 96 -1.63 -13.88 22.08
N HIS A 97 -2.88 -14.11 21.67
CA HIS A 97 -3.74 -13.17 20.94
C HIS A 97 -3.95 -11.81 21.64
N SER A 98 -3.44 -11.64 22.86
CA SER A 98 -3.44 -10.40 23.65
C SER A 98 -2.16 -9.55 23.51
N MET A 99 -1.16 -10.00 22.74
CA MET A 99 0.15 -9.36 22.57
C MET A 99 0.35 -8.76 21.17
N LEU A 100 -0.57 -9.04 20.25
CA LEU A 100 -0.52 -8.57 18.88
C LEU A 100 -1.65 -7.58 18.63
N ASP A 101 -1.33 -6.29 18.66
CA ASP A 101 -2.18 -5.26 18.08
C ASP A 101 -1.92 -5.23 16.55
N TYR A 102 -2.97 -5.04 15.74
CA TYR A 102 -2.88 -5.09 14.26
C TYR A 102 -1.87 -4.11 13.63
N ASN A 103 -1.32 -3.18 14.41
CA ASN A 103 -0.42 -2.13 13.94
C ASN A 103 1.07 -2.51 13.94
N GLN A 104 1.39 -3.77 14.28
CA GLN A 104 2.77 -4.26 14.38
C GLN A 104 3.30 -4.86 13.08
N PHE A 105 2.42 -5.22 12.15
CA PHE A 105 2.79 -5.79 10.85
C PHE A 105 2.87 -4.73 9.77
N HIS A 106 3.93 -4.78 8.98
CA HIS A 106 4.15 -3.88 7.85
C HIS A 106 4.60 -4.66 6.62
N PHE A 107 4.40 -4.06 5.45
CA PHE A 107 4.96 -4.49 4.18
C PHE A 107 5.80 -3.33 3.66
N ALA A 108 7.04 -3.61 3.27
CA ALA A 108 7.96 -2.62 2.73
C ALA A 108 9.09 -3.30 1.95
N GLU A 109 9.63 -2.59 0.96
CA GLU A 109 10.78 -3.03 0.17
C GLU A 109 12.07 -2.61 0.91
N ILE A 110 12.53 -3.43 1.86
CA ILE A 110 13.72 -3.12 2.68
C ILE A 110 14.99 -3.79 2.14
N THR A 111 14.89 -4.73 1.22
CA THR A 111 16.06 -5.34 0.56
C THR A 111 15.75 -5.74 -0.89
N LYS A 112 16.79 -5.81 -1.72
CA LYS A 112 16.70 -6.24 -3.13
C LYS A 112 17.39 -7.58 -3.31
N TRP A 113 16.62 -8.65 -3.52
CA TRP A 113 17.15 -10.01 -3.63
C TRP A 113 17.61 -10.36 -5.04
N GLY A 114 18.87 -10.05 -5.36
CA GLY A 114 19.57 -10.60 -6.54
C GLY A 114 19.14 -10.07 -7.91
N ASP A 115 17.85 -9.78 -8.10
CA ASP A 115 17.29 -9.10 -9.26
C ASP A 115 16.88 -7.68 -8.86
N GLN A 116 17.45 -6.66 -9.51
CA GLN A 116 17.16 -5.25 -9.20
C GLN A 116 15.76 -4.78 -9.64
N ASN A 117 14.93 -5.71 -10.13
CA ASN A 117 13.53 -5.50 -10.50
C ASN A 117 12.58 -6.30 -9.59
N ASP A 118 13.10 -6.86 -8.50
CA ASP A 118 12.28 -7.43 -7.45
C ASP A 118 11.47 -6.27 -6.83
N LEU A 119 10.14 -6.36 -6.90
CA LEU A 119 9.18 -5.41 -6.30
C LEU A 119 8.41 -6.12 -5.17
N HIS A 120 9.05 -7.07 -4.51
CA HIS A 120 8.43 -7.86 -3.47
C HIS A 120 8.69 -7.24 -2.11
N ASP A 121 7.61 -6.77 -1.49
CA ASP A 121 7.66 -6.32 -0.10
C ASP A 121 8.00 -7.48 0.84
N GLU A 122 8.84 -7.20 1.83
CA GLU A 122 9.05 -8.06 2.98
C GLU A 122 7.92 -7.94 4.00
N LEU A 123 7.62 -9.03 4.71
CA LEU A 123 6.74 -8.97 5.89
C LEU A 123 7.57 -8.55 7.11
N ILE A 124 7.22 -7.43 7.70
CA ILE A 124 7.92 -6.83 8.84
C ILE A 124 7.06 -6.94 10.08
N LEU A 125 7.70 -7.19 11.22
CA LEU A 125 7.12 -7.20 12.56
C LEU A 125 7.89 -6.24 13.47
N ILE A 126 7.21 -5.17 13.90
CA ILE A 126 7.67 -4.22 14.90
C ILE A 126 7.04 -4.55 16.24
N MET A 127 7.85 -4.79 17.26
CA MET A 127 7.35 -5.15 18.58
C MET A 127 7.55 -4.04 19.59
N ASP A 128 6.46 -3.63 20.24
CA ASP A 128 6.51 -2.63 21.29
C ASP A 128 7.35 -3.14 22.47
N PRO A 129 7.99 -2.25 23.24
CA PRO A 129 8.77 -2.64 24.41
C PRO A 129 7.96 -3.48 25.42
N ALA A 130 6.67 -3.22 25.55
CA ALA A 130 5.77 -3.95 26.45
C ALA A 130 5.46 -5.38 25.98
N ASP A 131 5.46 -5.63 24.67
CA ASP A 131 5.14 -6.96 24.12
C ASP A 131 6.35 -7.88 24.06
N ARG A 132 7.55 -7.32 24.24
CA ARG A 132 8.81 -8.08 24.28
C ARG A 132 9.06 -8.79 25.60
N GLU A 133 8.19 -8.74 26.61
CA GLU A 133 8.46 -9.31 27.95
C GLU A 133 8.85 -10.80 27.99
N PHE A 134 8.61 -11.58 26.93
CA PHE A 134 9.05 -12.98 26.81
C PHE A 134 10.53 -13.07 26.42
N ALA A 135 11.37 -13.12 27.44
CA ALA A 135 12.75 -13.54 27.31
C ALA A 135 12.91 -15.06 27.46
N ASN A 136 13.85 -15.63 26.72
CA ASN A 136 14.31 -17.00 26.93
C ASN A 136 14.97 -17.15 28.32
N ALA A 137 15.37 -18.36 28.70
CA ALA A 137 15.99 -18.63 30.01
C ALA A 137 17.29 -17.84 30.29
N ASN A 138 17.91 -17.25 29.26
CA ASN A 138 19.12 -16.43 29.37
C ASN A 138 18.83 -14.93 29.51
N GLY A 139 17.56 -14.51 29.40
CA GLY A 139 17.17 -13.10 29.42
C GLY A 139 17.19 -12.44 28.04
N ASP A 140 17.44 -13.18 26.96
CA ASP A 140 17.33 -12.63 25.60
C ASP A 140 15.87 -12.68 25.16
N HIS A 141 15.34 -11.57 24.68
CA HIS A 141 14.00 -11.50 24.10
C HIS A 141 13.90 -12.47 22.90
N ILE A 142 12.78 -13.21 22.80
CA ILE A 142 12.57 -14.18 21.70
C ILE A 142 12.48 -13.47 20.33
N PHE A 143 12.10 -12.19 20.35
CA PHE A 143 12.01 -11.31 19.18
C PHE A 143 12.66 -9.98 19.51
N SER A 144 13.35 -9.40 18.54
CA SER A 144 13.92 -8.06 18.64
C SER A 144 12.84 -6.98 18.39
N TYR A 145 13.25 -5.71 18.43
CA TYR A 145 12.34 -4.59 18.13
C TYR A 145 11.86 -4.61 16.67
N PHE A 146 12.76 -4.90 15.72
CA PHE A 146 12.48 -4.97 14.29
C PHE A 146 12.87 -6.35 13.78
N ASN A 147 11.88 -7.13 13.38
CA ASN A 147 12.03 -8.43 12.76
C ASN A 147 11.44 -8.38 11.35
N TYR A 148 12.02 -9.14 10.41
CA TYR A 148 11.43 -9.28 9.08
C TYR A 148 11.53 -10.72 8.57
N LEU A 149 10.60 -11.06 7.68
CA LEU A 149 10.62 -12.26 6.87
C LEU A 149 10.97 -11.85 5.44
N PRO A 150 12.12 -12.33 4.92
CA PRO A 150 12.48 -12.15 3.52
C PRO A 150 11.40 -12.66 2.58
N ASN A 151 11.11 -11.88 1.54
CA ASN A 151 10.27 -12.31 0.44
C ASN A 151 11.14 -12.51 -0.80
N ASN A 152 11.39 -13.77 -1.17
CA ASN A 152 12.23 -14.09 -2.33
C ASN A 152 11.41 -14.26 -3.62
N GLY A 153 10.17 -13.77 -3.65
CA GLY A 153 9.29 -13.88 -4.83
C GLY A 153 8.79 -15.28 -5.15
N ASP A 154 8.89 -16.24 -4.21
CA ASP A 154 8.37 -17.59 -4.41
C ASP A 154 6.87 -17.64 -4.06
N PRO A 155 5.96 -17.77 -5.06
CA PRO A 155 4.52 -17.86 -4.80
C PRO A 155 4.12 -19.19 -4.15
N TYR A 156 5.01 -20.18 -4.15
CA TYR A 156 4.82 -21.49 -3.54
C TYR A 156 5.67 -21.66 -2.29
N TYR A 157 5.89 -20.58 -1.53
CA TYR A 157 6.51 -20.67 -0.22
C TYR A 157 5.70 -21.63 0.66
N TYR A 158 6.08 -22.91 0.65
CA TYR A 158 5.55 -23.93 1.53
C TYR A 158 6.09 -23.57 2.91
N MET A 159 5.33 -22.73 3.58
CA MET A 159 5.48 -22.33 4.98
C MET A 159 5.24 -23.58 5.85
N ASP A 160 6.18 -24.53 5.85
CA ASP A 160 6.31 -25.44 6.98
C ASP A 160 7.04 -24.68 8.10
N ASP A 161 6.79 -25.04 9.36
CA ASP A 161 7.38 -24.38 10.54
C ASP A 161 8.93 -24.41 10.53
N ALA A 162 9.56 -25.23 9.67
CA ALA A 162 11.00 -25.34 9.55
C ALA A 162 11.61 -24.41 8.47
N THR A 163 10.81 -23.78 7.61
CA THR A 163 11.30 -22.86 6.55
C THR A 163 11.14 -21.38 6.90
N ILE A 164 10.25 -21.02 7.84
CA ILE A 164 10.07 -19.64 8.30
C ILE A 164 11.21 -19.24 9.24
N SER A 165 12.11 -18.38 8.76
CA SER A 165 13.18 -17.81 9.57
C SER A 165 13.04 -16.30 9.67
N TRP A 166 12.44 -15.83 10.77
CA TRP A 166 12.49 -14.41 11.13
C TRP A 166 13.94 -13.97 11.29
N GLN A 167 14.26 -12.80 10.74
CA GLN A 167 15.56 -12.17 10.86
C GLN A 167 15.44 -10.87 11.67
N ASP A 168 16.40 -10.67 12.58
CA ASP A 168 16.49 -9.47 13.40
C ASP A 168 17.26 -8.36 12.67
N VAL A 169 16.74 -7.14 12.76
CA VAL A 169 17.42 -5.91 12.32
C VAL A 169 17.72 -5.05 13.53
N ASP A 170 19.01 -4.89 13.85
CA ASP A 170 19.45 -4.08 14.99
C ASP A 170 19.47 -2.58 14.65
N ILE A 171 18.29 -1.98 14.51
CA ILE A 171 18.15 -0.54 14.22
C ILE A 171 18.34 0.33 15.48
N VAL A 172 18.02 -0.23 16.66
CA VAL A 172 18.12 0.44 17.96
C VAL A 172 19.59 0.57 18.37
N GLY A 173 20.40 -0.47 18.14
CA GLY A 173 21.85 -0.41 18.33
C GLY A 173 22.54 0.62 17.43
N GLN A 174 21.92 1.00 16.30
CA GLN A 174 22.38 2.09 15.42
C GLN A 174 21.90 3.49 15.85
N GLY A 175 21.26 3.61 17.02
CA GLY A 175 20.85 4.89 17.61
C GLY A 175 19.43 5.33 17.28
N THR A 176 18.66 4.53 16.54
CA THR A 176 17.25 4.81 16.25
C THR A 176 16.42 4.65 17.53
N PRO A 177 15.53 5.59 17.87
CA PRO A 177 14.65 5.43 19.01
C PRO A 177 13.66 4.27 18.80
N GLU A 178 13.36 3.55 19.88
CA GLU A 178 12.23 2.60 19.88
C GLU A 178 10.93 3.39 19.90
N CYS A 179 10.14 3.21 18.85
CA CYS A 179 8.87 3.89 18.67
C CYS A 179 7.74 2.87 18.81
N LEU A 180 6.59 3.32 19.31
CA LEU A 180 5.42 2.45 19.35
C LEU A 180 5.06 2.08 17.92
N SER A 181 4.80 0.80 17.68
CA SER A 181 4.41 0.19 16.40
C SER A 181 3.35 1.01 15.65
N ARG A 182 2.35 1.54 16.36
CA ARG A 182 1.31 2.45 15.81
C ARG A 182 1.86 3.68 15.08
N GLY A 183 3.06 4.13 15.46
CA GLY A 183 3.78 5.27 14.91
C GLY A 183 4.85 4.92 13.88
N VAL A 184 5.12 3.63 13.65
CA VAL A 184 6.10 3.19 12.67
C VAL A 184 5.49 3.19 11.27
N ARG A 185 6.23 3.74 10.31
CA ARG A 185 5.91 3.73 8.88
C ARG A 185 7.17 3.34 8.09
N PHE A 186 6.93 2.87 6.88
CA PHE A 186 7.96 2.57 5.90
C PHE A 186 7.64 3.32 4.62
N GLY A 187 8.68 3.83 3.97
CA GLY A 187 8.58 4.56 2.71
C GLY A 187 9.92 5.15 2.32
N ASP A 188 10.17 5.26 1.01
CA ASP A 188 11.39 5.87 0.48
C ASP A 188 11.41 7.40 0.72
N ILE A 189 12.34 7.87 1.56
CA ILE A 189 12.54 9.31 1.84
C ILE A 189 13.70 9.89 1.02
N ASN A 190 14.66 9.05 0.63
CA ASN A 190 15.90 9.50 0.00
C ASN A 190 15.88 9.37 -1.54
N GLY A 191 14.88 8.70 -2.10
CA GLY A 191 14.66 8.44 -3.53
C GLY A 191 15.55 7.33 -4.11
N ASP A 192 16.04 6.38 -3.32
CA ASP A 192 16.91 5.28 -3.76
C ASP A 192 16.15 3.99 -4.14
N GLY A 193 14.83 4.00 -3.96
CA GLY A 193 13.92 2.90 -4.24
C GLY A 193 14.02 1.77 -3.22
N LEU A 194 14.51 2.04 -2.00
CA LEU A 194 14.32 1.20 -0.83
C LEU A 194 13.49 1.97 0.20
N ASP A 195 12.63 1.25 0.92
CA ASP A 195 11.85 1.86 1.97
C ASP A 195 12.72 2.13 3.22
N ASP A 196 12.65 3.37 3.71
CA ASP A 196 13.31 3.82 4.92
C ASP A 196 12.45 3.57 6.16
N PHE A 197 13.09 3.52 7.33
CA PHE A 197 12.38 3.37 8.60
C PHE A 197 11.97 4.74 9.13
N ILE A 198 10.67 4.93 9.37
CA ILE A 198 10.10 6.18 9.82
C ILE A 198 9.41 5.95 11.16
N CYS A 199 9.77 6.78 12.13
CA CYS A 199 9.13 6.86 13.42
C CYS A 199 8.42 8.19 13.58
N LEU A 200 7.09 8.13 13.70
CA LEU A 200 6.28 9.23 14.18
C LEU A 200 6.05 9.06 15.67
N ASN A 201 6.54 9.99 16.50
CA ASN A 201 6.22 9.97 17.92
C ASN A 201 4.77 10.41 18.17
N GLU A 202 4.30 10.38 19.43
CA GLU A 202 2.92 10.75 19.77
C GLU A 202 2.57 12.22 19.41
N ASN A 203 3.58 13.08 19.41
CA ASN A 203 3.44 14.50 19.04
C ASN A 203 3.55 14.72 17.53
N GLY A 204 3.65 13.66 16.72
CA GLY A 204 3.81 13.75 15.26
C GLY A 204 5.18 14.23 14.80
N ASP A 205 6.19 14.27 15.69
CA ASP A 205 7.57 14.52 15.30
C ASP A 205 8.09 13.29 14.53
N GLU A 206 8.79 13.53 13.43
CA GLU A 206 9.29 12.50 12.52
C GLU A 206 10.78 12.27 12.71
N PHE A 207 11.13 11.01 12.96
CA PHE A 207 12.49 10.51 13.07
C PHE A 207 12.73 9.46 12.00
N VAL A 208 13.87 9.54 11.32
CA VAL A 208 14.15 8.69 10.16
C VAL A 208 15.47 7.97 10.31
N SER A 209 15.45 6.72 9.87
CA SER A 209 16.65 5.92 9.67
C SER A 209 16.68 5.44 8.24
N ILE A 210 17.72 5.85 7.51
CA ILE A 210 17.91 5.56 6.10
C ILE A 210 18.34 4.11 5.92
N ASN A 211 17.65 3.39 5.05
CA ASN A 211 18.00 2.04 4.65
C ASN A 211 19.19 2.08 3.68
N ASN A 212 20.27 1.37 4.01
CA ASN A 212 21.43 1.25 3.13
C ASN A 212 21.37 -0.03 2.27
N GLY A 213 20.24 -0.75 2.31
CA GLY A 213 20.05 -2.05 1.71
C GLY A 213 20.95 -3.14 2.32
N GLY A 214 21.16 -4.20 1.54
CA GLY A 214 21.93 -5.37 1.95
C GLY A 214 21.05 -6.55 2.38
N SER A 215 21.70 -7.68 2.68
CA SER A 215 21.05 -8.89 3.17
C SER A 215 21.91 -9.49 4.31
N PRO A 216 21.57 -9.25 5.59
CA PRO A 216 20.41 -8.47 6.07
C PRO A 216 20.55 -6.96 5.80
N PRO A 217 19.43 -6.21 5.77
CA PRO A 217 19.45 -4.77 5.57
C PRO A 217 20.08 -4.04 6.76
N THR A 218 20.67 -2.88 6.50
CA THR A 218 21.31 -2.04 7.53
C THR A 218 20.77 -0.62 7.48
N PHE A 219 20.56 -0.02 8.65
CA PHE A 219 19.95 1.31 8.77
C PHE A 219 20.91 2.32 9.40
N THR A 220 20.92 3.54 8.86
CA THR A 220 21.68 4.68 9.40
C THR A 220 20.68 5.67 10.02
N TYR A 221 20.80 5.96 11.31
CA TYR A 221 19.93 6.93 11.96
C TYR A 221 20.26 8.37 11.54
N HIS A 222 19.28 9.09 11.01
CA HIS A 222 19.41 10.48 10.55
C HIS A 222 18.85 11.52 11.52
N GLY A 223 18.23 11.09 12.62
CA GLY A 223 17.68 12.00 13.61
C GLY A 223 16.24 12.38 13.34
N GLN A 224 15.82 13.45 14.02
CA GLN A 224 14.54 14.09 13.78
C GLN A 224 14.64 14.97 12.54
N ILE A 225 13.90 14.66 11.48
CA ILE A 225 13.92 15.43 10.23
C ILE A 225 12.79 16.44 10.15
N TYR A 226 11.68 16.18 10.87
CA TYR A 226 10.51 17.04 10.81
C TYR A 226 9.81 17.17 12.17
N LYS A 227 9.18 18.33 12.40
CA LYS A 227 8.34 18.64 13.56
C LYS A 227 7.41 19.80 13.26
N ASP A 228 6.13 19.60 13.55
CA ASP A 228 5.11 20.65 13.48
C ASP A 228 4.07 20.48 14.61
N ARG A 229 2.90 21.09 14.46
CA ARG A 229 1.81 21.13 15.44
C ARG A 229 0.87 19.92 15.40
N PHE A 230 1.02 19.00 14.44
CA PHE A 230 0.08 17.90 14.22
C PHE A 230 0.38 16.72 15.13
N ALA A 231 -0.64 16.15 15.78
CA ALA A 231 -0.47 14.92 16.54
C ALA A 231 -0.31 13.73 15.60
N GLN A 232 0.28 12.62 16.07
CA GLN A 232 0.51 11.42 15.25
C GLN A 232 -0.71 10.96 14.45
N ALA A 233 -1.91 11.04 15.04
CA ALA A 233 -3.15 10.61 14.41
C ALA A 233 -3.56 11.47 13.18
N ASP A 234 -3.05 12.69 13.13
CA ASP A 234 -3.34 13.71 12.11
C ASP A 234 -2.26 13.78 11.03
N VAL A 235 -1.23 12.93 11.12
CA VAL A 235 -0.15 12.86 10.13
C VAL A 235 -0.43 11.77 9.10
N ARG A 236 -0.24 12.09 7.83
CA ARG A 236 -0.20 11.17 6.70
C ARG A 236 1.12 11.36 5.98
N LEU A 237 1.63 10.27 5.42
CA LEU A 237 2.84 10.30 4.62
C LEU A 237 2.49 9.81 3.22
N ALA A 238 2.89 10.55 2.20
CA ALA A 238 2.65 10.24 0.80
C ALA A 238 3.54 11.10 -0.08
N ASP A 239 3.94 10.60 -1.24
CA ASP A 239 4.51 11.41 -2.31
C ASP A 239 3.39 12.29 -2.91
N VAL A 240 3.39 13.59 -2.60
CA VAL A 240 2.33 14.51 -3.07
C VAL A 240 2.73 15.34 -4.26
N ASP A 241 4.02 15.50 -4.54
CA ASP A 241 4.53 16.27 -5.67
C ASP A 241 5.01 15.42 -6.85
N GLY A 242 5.08 14.10 -6.67
CA GLY A 242 5.43 13.10 -7.66
C GLY A 242 6.93 12.95 -7.88
N ASP A 243 7.77 13.32 -6.92
CA ASP A 243 9.22 13.22 -7.02
C ASP A 243 9.78 11.84 -6.64
N GLY A 244 8.91 10.93 -6.19
CA GLY A 244 9.26 9.58 -5.76
C GLY A 244 9.71 9.48 -4.31
N ARG A 245 9.65 10.57 -3.54
CA ARG A 245 9.98 10.61 -2.11
C ARG A 245 8.72 10.80 -1.28
N LEU A 246 8.77 10.30 -0.05
CA LEU A 246 7.68 10.44 0.90
C LEU A 246 7.65 11.86 1.50
N ASP A 247 6.51 12.53 1.39
CA ASP A 247 6.28 13.84 2.01
C ASP A 247 5.48 13.75 3.31
N TYR A 248 5.67 14.73 4.19
CA TYR A 248 4.91 14.86 5.43
C TYR A 248 3.63 15.67 5.22
N CYS A 249 2.48 15.08 5.53
CA CYS A 249 1.17 15.73 5.43
C CYS A 249 0.46 15.81 6.79
N GLY A 250 0.16 17.02 7.25
CA GLY A 250 -0.63 17.26 8.46
C GLY A 250 -2.08 17.64 8.15
N LEU A 251 -3.02 17.05 8.89
CA LEU A 251 -4.45 17.33 8.81
C LEU A 251 -4.88 18.21 9.99
N ASP A 252 -5.58 19.29 9.70
CA ASP A 252 -6.21 20.13 10.73
C ASP A 252 -7.66 19.69 10.96
N SER A 253 -8.19 20.07 12.12
CA SER A 253 -9.54 19.70 12.58
C SER A 253 -10.66 20.27 11.69
N ASP A 254 -10.37 21.28 10.89
CA ASP A 254 -11.29 21.87 9.91
C ASP A 254 -11.26 21.18 8.54
N GLY A 255 -10.44 20.14 8.39
CA GLY A 255 -10.24 19.38 7.16
C GLY A 255 -9.17 19.96 6.23
N SER A 256 -8.50 21.05 6.62
CA SER A 256 -7.35 21.57 5.87
C SER A 256 -6.20 20.60 5.93
N MET A 257 -5.50 20.43 4.80
CA MET A 257 -4.30 19.61 4.71
C MET A 257 -3.10 20.50 4.40
N TYR A 258 -2.01 20.30 5.12
CA TYR A 258 -0.72 20.96 4.95
C TYR A 258 0.29 19.90 4.55
N TRP A 259 1.05 20.12 3.49
CA TRP A 259 2.12 19.21 3.08
C TRP A 259 3.46 19.93 3.10
N TYR A 260 4.50 19.18 3.46
CA TYR A 260 5.88 19.64 3.55
C TYR A 260 6.74 18.72 2.69
N VAL A 261 7.23 19.28 1.60
CA VAL A 261 7.95 18.53 0.57
C VAL A 261 9.37 18.19 1.04
N CYS A 262 9.72 16.91 0.99
CA CYS A 262 11.04 16.39 1.33
C CYS A 262 12.07 16.67 0.21
N ASN A 263 12.70 17.84 0.26
CA ASN A 263 13.73 18.21 -0.72
C ASN A 263 15.13 17.74 -0.30
N SER A 264 15.92 17.26 -1.26
CA SER A 264 17.37 17.04 -1.09
C SER A 264 18.13 18.37 -1.16
N GLU A 265 18.98 18.67 -0.18
CA GLU A 265 20.06 19.67 -0.32
C GLU A 265 21.20 19.17 -1.22
#